data_AF-A0A519ZL86-F1
#
_entry.id   AF-A0A519ZL86-F1
#
_cell.length_a   1.000
_cell.length_b   1.000
_cell.length_c   1.000
_cell.angle_alpha   90.00
_cell.angle_beta   90.00
_cell.angle_gamma   90.00
#
_symmetry.space_group_name_H-M   'P 1'
#
loop_
_entity.id
_entity.type
_entity.pdbx_description
1 polymer ?
#
loop_
_entity_poly.entity_id
_entity_poly.type
_entity_poly.pdbx_seq_one_letter_code
_entity_poly.pdbx_strand_id
1 'polypeptide(L)'
;MPKGDVTAGMIDAALREALAPASLEVIDDSHLHAGHAGAAEGSHFSVRIKAAGFNGLSHVQRHRLVYDALRHLIPQGIHALAIKAEPV
;
A
#
# COMPACT_ATOMS: atom_id res chain seq x y z
N MET A 1 9.14 -18.79 12.31
CA MET A 1 9.69 -17.58 11.65
C MET A 1 8.73 -16.44 11.97
N PRO A 2 9.17 -15.28 12.47
CA PRO A 2 8.26 -14.16 12.62
C PRO A 2 7.69 -13.84 11.24
N LYS A 3 6.36 -13.77 11.12
CA LYS A 3 5.69 -13.23 9.92
C LYS A 3 6.22 -11.80 9.77
N GLY A 4 6.71 -11.43 8.59
CA GLY A 4 7.23 -10.08 8.41
C GLY A 4 6.11 -9.07 8.62
N ASP A 5 6.15 -8.37 9.75
CA ASP A 5 5.13 -7.43 10.19
C ASP A 5 5.30 -6.12 9.41
N VAL A 6 4.98 -6.13 8.10
CA VAL A 6 4.78 -4.87 7.38
C VAL A 6 3.61 -4.17 8.05
N THR A 7 3.84 -2.94 8.51
CA THR A 7 2.80 -2.13 9.15
C THR A 7 2.34 -1.02 8.22
N ALA A 8 1.14 -0.49 8.46
CA ALA A 8 0.64 0.70 7.76
C ALA A 8 1.62 1.89 7.84
N GLY A 9 2.34 2.05 8.95
CA GLY A 9 3.35 3.10 9.11
C GLY A 9 4.55 2.98 8.18
N MET A 10 5.00 1.75 7.88
CA MET A 10 6.10 1.52 6.92
C MET A 10 5.67 1.88 5.49
N ILE A 11 4.44 1.51 5.14
CA ILE A 11 3.83 1.83 3.84
C ILE A 11 3.66 3.35 3.70
N ASP A 12 3.16 4.02 4.75
CA ASP A 12 2.98 5.48 4.77
C ASP A 12 4.33 6.19 4.55
N ALA A 13 5.36 5.83 5.30
CA ALA A 13 6.70 6.42 5.17
C ALA A 13 7.29 6.24 3.76
N ALA A 14 7.25 5.01 3.23
CA ALA A 14 7.79 4.69 1.90
C ALA A 14 7.08 5.49 0.79
N LEU A 15 5.76 5.63 0.86
CA LEU A 15 4.99 6.40 -0.12
C LEU A 15 5.22 7.91 0.00
N ARG A 16 5.38 8.43 1.22
CA ARG A 16 5.72 9.84 1.44
C ARG A 16 7.08 10.19 0.85
N GLU A 17 8.07 9.34 1.10
CA GLU A 17 9.43 9.53 0.60
C GLU A 17 9.48 9.44 -0.93
N ALA A 18 8.83 8.44 -1.53
CA ALA A 18 8.91 8.20 -2.97
C ALA A 18 8.06 9.16 -3.82
N LEU A 19 6.88 9.57 -3.32
CA LEU A 19 5.86 10.24 -4.15
C LEU A 19 5.47 11.64 -3.66
N ALA A 20 5.96 12.08 -2.50
CA ALA A 20 5.63 13.37 -1.87
C ALA A 20 4.13 13.76 -2.02
N PRO A 21 3.20 12.89 -1.58
CA PRO A 21 1.78 13.10 -1.80
C PRO A 21 1.26 14.28 -0.97
N ALA A 22 0.29 15.01 -1.51
CA ALA A 22 -0.45 16.03 -0.79
C ALA A 22 -1.40 15.42 0.26
N SER A 23 -1.91 14.21 0.00
CA SER A 23 -2.72 13.44 0.94
C SER A 23 -2.38 11.96 0.85
N LEU A 24 -2.21 11.30 1.98
CA LEU A 24 -1.96 9.87 2.08
C LEU A 24 -2.72 9.30 3.28
N GLU A 25 -3.45 8.23 3.01
CA GLU A 25 -4.17 7.43 4.00
C GLU A 25 -3.83 5.96 3.75
N VAL A 26 -3.34 5.28 4.78
CA VAL A 26 -3.04 3.84 4.75
C VAL A 26 -3.88 3.16 5.82
N ILE A 27 -4.70 2.21 5.41
CA ILE A 27 -5.62 1.47 6.26
C ILE A 27 -5.13 0.01 6.31
N ASP A 28 -5.01 -0.52 7.52
CA ASP A 28 -4.68 -1.93 7.77
C ASP A 28 -5.96 -2.74 7.92
N ASP A 29 -6.29 -3.51 6.88
CA ASP A 29 -7.47 -4.38 6.83
C ASP A 29 -7.10 -5.85 7.20
N SER A 30 -5.88 -6.10 7.67
CA SER A 30 -5.40 -7.45 8.04
C SER A 30 -6.21 -8.10 9.16
N HIS A 31 -6.80 -7.30 10.05
CA HIS A 31 -7.62 -7.78 11.17
C HIS A 31 -8.94 -8.45 10.75
N LEU A 32 -9.46 -8.17 9.54
CA LEU A 32 -10.70 -8.80 9.06
C LEU A 32 -10.56 -10.32 8.81
N HIS A 33 -9.33 -10.84 8.77
CA HIS A 33 -9.04 -12.24 8.44
C HIS A 33 -8.36 -13.02 9.57
N ALA A 34 -8.11 -12.37 10.73
CA ALA A 34 -7.55 -12.99 11.91
C ALA A 34 -8.61 -13.83 12.66
N GLY A 35 -8.92 -15.04 12.18
CA GLY A 35 -9.81 -15.93 12.95
C GLY A 35 -10.40 -17.18 12.27
N HIS A 36 -10.23 -17.38 10.97
CA HIS A 36 -10.79 -18.55 10.27
C HIS A 36 -9.74 -19.53 9.75
N ALA A 37 -10.13 -20.76 9.46
CA ALA A 37 -9.25 -21.83 8.95
C ALA A 37 -8.54 -21.49 7.61
N GLY A 38 -8.88 -20.37 6.98
CA GLY A 38 -8.19 -19.74 5.84
C GLY A 38 -7.33 -18.51 6.20
N ALA A 39 -7.02 -18.27 7.47
CA ALA A 39 -6.18 -17.16 7.98
C ALA A 39 -4.70 -17.22 7.54
N ALA A 40 -4.43 -17.90 6.44
CA ALA A 40 -3.16 -17.99 5.75
C ALA A 40 -3.01 -16.95 4.62
N GLU A 41 -4.01 -16.07 4.40
CA GLU A 41 -4.02 -15.15 3.25
C GLU A 41 -3.31 -13.80 3.48
N GLY A 42 -2.62 -13.63 4.61
CA GLY A 42 -1.67 -12.53 4.84
C GLY A 42 -2.27 -11.14 5.07
N SER A 43 -1.41 -10.12 5.10
CA SER A 43 -1.81 -8.75 5.48
C SER A 43 -2.39 -8.00 4.28
N HIS A 44 -3.60 -7.46 4.47
CA HIS A 44 -4.32 -6.65 3.49
C HIS A 44 -4.23 -5.17 3.86
N PHE A 45 -3.85 -4.34 2.90
CA PHE A 45 -3.74 -2.90 3.11
C PHE A 45 -4.51 -2.12 2.04
N SER A 46 -5.16 -1.05 2.45
CA SER A 46 -5.80 -0.09 1.55
C SER A 46 -5.07 1.24 1.59
N VAL A 47 -4.56 1.69 0.44
CA VAL A 47 -3.79 2.93 0.28
C VAL A 47 -4.60 3.91 -0.57
N ARG A 48 -4.91 5.08 -0.01
CA ARG A 48 -5.46 6.21 -0.75
C ARG A 48 -4.42 7.32 -0.79
N ILE A 49 -4.03 7.70 -2.00
CA ILE A 49 -2.93 8.63 -2.21
C ILE A 49 -3.30 9.68 -3.26
N LYS A 50 -3.02 10.94 -2.93
CA LYS A 50 -3.15 12.08 -3.82
C LYS A 50 -1.81 12.77 -4.01
N ALA A 51 -1.32 12.84 -5.24
CA ALA A 51 -0.02 13.44 -5.55
C ALA A 51 -0.03 14.18 -6.89
N ALA A 52 0.74 15.26 -6.97
CA ALA A 52 0.95 16.00 -8.22
C ALA A 52 1.63 15.16 -9.30
N GLY A 53 2.46 14.19 -8.88
CA GLY A 53 3.09 13.22 -9.80
C GLY A 53 2.11 12.33 -10.57
N PHE A 54 0.83 12.32 -10.21
CA PHE A 54 -0.21 11.56 -10.92
C PHE A 54 -0.92 12.37 -12.01
N ASN A 55 -0.66 13.67 -12.11
CA ASN A 55 -1.26 14.53 -13.12
C ASN A 55 -0.82 14.10 -14.53
N GLY A 56 -1.79 13.93 -15.44
CA GLY A 56 -1.55 13.45 -16.80
C GLY A 56 -1.25 11.94 -16.92
N LEU A 57 -1.17 11.20 -15.81
CA LEU A 57 -0.96 9.75 -15.84
C LEU A 57 -2.27 8.98 -15.90
N SER A 58 -2.26 7.85 -16.62
CA SER A 58 -3.34 6.87 -16.62
C SER A 58 -3.42 6.13 -15.28
N HIS A 59 -4.55 5.49 -15.01
CA HIS A 59 -4.78 4.72 -13.78
C HIS A 59 -3.69 3.65 -13.54
N VAL A 60 -3.30 2.93 -14.59
CA VAL A 60 -2.25 1.90 -14.54
C VAL A 60 -0.89 2.50 -14.21
N GLN A 61 -0.53 3.65 -14.81
CA GLN A 61 0.74 4.32 -14.52
C GLN A 61 0.82 4.79 -13.07
N ARG A 62 -0.28 5.31 -12.51
CA ARG A 62 -0.33 5.69 -11.09
C ARG A 62 -0.16 4.49 -10.17
N HIS A 63 -0.85 3.38 -10.47
CA HIS A 63 -0.70 2.13 -9.72
C HIS A 63 0.75 1.62 -9.80
N ARG A 64 1.37 1.68 -10.98
CA ARG A 64 2.77 1.30 -11.18
C ARG A 64 3.70 2.07 -10.24
N LEU A 65 3.55 3.39 -10.14
CA LEU A 65 4.35 4.23 -9.25
C LEU A 65 4.19 3.85 -7.77
N VAL A 66 2.97 3.59 -7.33
CA VAL A 66 2.69 3.15 -5.95
C VAL A 66 3.31 1.77 -5.69
N TYR A 67 3.17 0.84 -6.63
CA TYR A 67 3.80 -0.47 -6.56
C TYR A 67 5.33 -0.38 -6.53
N ASP A 68 5.93 0.49 -7.35
CA ASP A 68 7.37 0.68 -7.42
C ASP A 68 7.92 1.27 -6.11
N ALA A 69 7.18 2.18 -5.47
CA ALA A 69 7.54 2.69 -4.14
C ALA A 69 7.52 1.59 -3.07
N LEU A 70 6.54 0.68 -3.15
CA LEU A 70 6.34 -0.39 -2.15
C LEU A 70 7.03 -1.71 -2.50
N ARG A 71 7.75 -1.79 -3.64
CA ARG A 71 8.37 -3.01 -4.16
C ARG A 71 9.24 -3.76 -3.15
N HIS A 72 9.84 -3.03 -2.20
CA HIS A 72 10.71 -3.57 -1.17
C HIS A 72 9.92 -4.12 0.02
N LEU A 73 8.71 -3.60 0.30
CA LEU A 73 7.83 -4.05 1.39
C LEU A 73 6.92 -5.21 0.97
N ILE A 74 6.54 -5.28 -0.32
CA ILE A 74 5.69 -6.37 -0.84
C ILE A 74 6.19 -7.77 -0.47
N PRO A 75 7.45 -8.16 -0.77
CA PRO A 75 7.94 -9.50 -0.43
C PRO A 75 8.10 -9.73 1.08
N GLN A 76 8.01 -8.69 1.91
CA GLN A 76 8.18 -8.79 3.36
C GLN A 76 6.88 -9.17 4.08
N GLY A 77 5.70 -9.04 3.46
CA GLY A 77 4.46 -9.45 4.13
C GLY A 77 3.15 -8.90 3.57
N ILE A 78 3.18 -8.03 2.55
CA ILE A 78 1.95 -7.52 1.91
C ILE A 78 1.40 -8.61 0.98
N HIS A 79 0.23 -9.17 1.30
CA HIS A 79 -0.45 -10.13 0.43
C HIS A 79 -1.34 -9.46 -0.59
N ALA A 80 -2.12 -8.46 -0.16
CA ALA A 80 -3.00 -7.70 -1.03
C ALA A 80 -2.92 -6.22 -0.70
N LEU A 81 -2.92 -5.39 -1.75
CA LEU A 81 -2.90 -3.94 -1.65
C LEU A 81 -4.00 -3.34 -2.52
N ALA A 82 -4.98 -2.71 -1.90
CA ALA A 82 -5.98 -1.91 -2.61
C ALA A 82 -5.42 -0.49 -2.79
N ILE A 83 -5.16 -0.10 -4.03
CA ILE A 83 -4.59 1.23 -4.34
C ILE A 83 -5.69 2.12 -4.92
N LYS A 84 -5.83 3.32 -4.36
CA LYS A 84 -6.61 4.41 -4.93
C LYS A 84 -5.70 5.63 -5.12
N ALA A 85 -5.23 5.82 -6.34
CA ALA A 85 -4.30 6.89 -6.70
C ALA A 85 -4.98 7.97 -7.55
N GLU A 86 -5.14 9.16 -6.98
CA GLU A 86 -5.84 10.30 -7.58
C GLU A 86 -4.90 11.51 -7.76
N PRO A 87 -4.99 12.28 -8.85
CA PRO A 87 -4.25 13.53 -8.98
C PRO A 87 -4.73 14.56 -7.95
N VAL A 88 -3.89 15.57 -7.70
CA VAL A 88 -4.24 16.79 -6.95
C VAL A 88 -4.70 17.88 -7.88
#